data_AF-A0A9D8XV00-F1
#
_entry.id   AF-A0A9D8XV00-F1
#
_cell.length_a   1.000
_cell.length_b   1.000
_cell.length_c   1.000
_cell.angle_alpha   90.00
_cell.angle_beta   90.00
_cell.angle_gamma   90.00
#
_symmetry.space_group_name_H-M   'P 1'
#
loop_
_entity.id
_entity.type
_entity.pdbx_description
1 polymer ?
#
loop_
_entity_poly.entity_id
_entity_poly.type
_entity_poly.pdbx_seq_one_letter_code
_entity_poly.pdbx_strand_id
1 'polypeptide(L)'
;SNFKFDIKSFFVGLIFALISFSCFSSGGNGILAGLIILALGLCLLINSFITELKVDTTSGTYYYIPFIIFEKAKASQAEQMISSIIANRLNDTNNRQVSEASTNAIVDAIKSK
;
A
#
# COMPACT_ATOMS: atom_id res chain seq x y z
N SER A 1 -4.64 6.81 -10.75
CA SER A 1 -5.08 5.40 -10.56
C SER A 1 -3.88 4.64 -10.03
N ASN A 2 -4.01 4.09 -8.83
CA ASN A 2 -2.94 3.48 -8.03
C ASN A 2 -2.92 1.94 -8.23
N PHE A 3 -3.16 1.50 -9.47
CA PHE A 3 -3.32 0.09 -9.82
C PHE A 3 -2.19 -0.34 -10.73
N LYS A 4 -1.56 -1.47 -10.40
CA LYS A 4 -0.53 -2.10 -11.19
C LYS A 4 -0.89 -3.56 -11.41
N PHE A 5 -0.75 -3.99 -12.65
CA PHE A 5 -1.07 -5.35 -13.05
C PHE A 5 0.20 -6.06 -13.50
N ASP A 6 0.57 -7.12 -12.79
CA ASP A 6 1.65 -7.99 -13.23
C ASP A 6 1.11 -9.03 -14.22
N ILE A 7 1.18 -8.66 -15.50
CA ILE A 7 0.67 -9.47 -16.59
C ILE A 7 1.34 -10.85 -16.68
N LYS A 8 2.62 -10.97 -16.27
CA LYS A 8 3.35 -12.24 -16.33
C LYS A 8 2.76 -13.23 -15.32
N SER A 9 2.64 -12.79 -14.07
CA SER A 9 2.06 -13.60 -12.99
C SER A 9 0.59 -13.96 -13.28
N PHE A 10 -0.16 -13.06 -13.92
CA PHE A 10 -1.53 -13.34 -14.35
C PHE A 10 -1.60 -14.48 -15.37
N PHE A 11 -0.81 -14.41 -16.45
CA PHE A 11 -0.83 -15.45 -17.49
C PHE A 11 -0.34 -16.80 -16.96
N VAL A 12 0.67 -16.83 -16.09
CA VAL A 12 1.12 -18.06 -15.44
C VAL A 12 0.01 -18.65 -14.57
N GLY A 13 -0.65 -17.84 -13.74
CA GLY A 13 -1.79 -18.28 -12.93
C GLY A 13 -2.96 -18.79 -13.76
N LEU A 14 -3.26 -18.14 -14.89
CA LEU A 14 -4.30 -18.55 -15.83
C LEU A 14 -4.00 -19.92 -16.46
N ILE A 15 -2.77 -20.15 -16.90
CA ILE A 15 -2.34 -21.44 -17.46
C ILE A 15 -2.47 -22.55 -16.41
N PHE A 16 -2.04 -22.29 -15.18
CA PHE A 16 -2.16 -23.25 -14.08
C PHE A 16 -3.62 -23.59 -13.77
N ALA A 17 -4.52 -22.59 -13.78
CA ALA A 17 -5.95 -22.82 -13.60
C ALA A 17 -6.54 -23.70 -14.72
N LEU A 18 -6.15 -23.48 -15.98
CA LEU A 18 -6.59 -24.30 -17.10
C LEU A 18 -6.07 -25.75 -17.03
N ILE A 19 -4.80 -25.93 -16.63
CA ILE A 19 -4.20 -27.26 -16.43
C ILE A 19 -4.90 -28.01 -15.30
N SER A 20 -5.28 -27.32 -14.22
CA SER A 20 -6.05 -27.92 -13.12
C SER A 20 -7.37 -28.54 -13.61
N PHE A 21 -8.10 -27.84 -14.50
CA PHE A 21 -9.35 -28.39 -15.06
C PHE A 21 -9.13 -29.68 -15.86
N SER A 22 -7.99 -29.80 -16.56
CA SER A 22 -7.65 -31.05 -17.26
C SER A 22 -7.36 -32.21 -16.31
N CYS A 23 -6.87 -31.94 -15.10
CA CYS A 23 -6.60 -32.97 -14.08
C CYS A 23 -7.88 -33.57 -13.48
N PHE A 24 -8.98 -32.80 -13.45
CA PHE A 24 -10.28 -33.30 -12.99
C PHE A 24 -10.87 -34.38 -13.90
N SER A 25 -10.52 -34.36 -15.19
CA SER A 25 -11.00 -35.36 -16.16
C SER A 25 -10.36 -36.74 -16.00
N SER A 26 -9.24 -36.87 -15.27
CA SER A 26 -8.52 -38.16 -15.13
C SER A 26 -9.10 -39.11 -14.08
N GLY A 27 -10.02 -38.65 -13.21
CA GLY A 27 -10.59 -39.48 -12.13
C GLY A 27 -9.57 -39.93 -11.08
N GLY A 28 -10.05 -40.36 -9.90
CA GLY A 28 -9.19 -40.84 -8.80
C GLY A 28 -8.26 -39.75 -8.22
N ASN A 29 -6.96 -40.07 -8.08
CA ASN A 29 -5.95 -39.16 -7.52
C ASN A 29 -5.73 -37.86 -8.35
N GLY A 30 -6.20 -37.83 -9.60
CA GLY A 30 -6.17 -36.64 -10.46
C GLY A 30 -7.01 -35.48 -9.93
N ILE A 31 -8.07 -35.77 -9.15
CA ILE A 31 -8.92 -34.74 -8.54
C ILE A 31 -8.16 -33.97 -7.45
N LEU A 32 -7.44 -34.69 -6.59
CA LEU A 32 -6.66 -34.08 -5.51
C LEU A 32 -5.52 -33.23 -6.08
N ALA A 33 -4.80 -33.75 -7.09
CA ALA A 33 -3.77 -32.99 -7.79
C ALA A 33 -4.34 -31.75 -8.49
N GLY A 34 -5.50 -31.88 -9.13
CA GLY A 34 -6.22 -30.77 -9.75
C GLY A 34 -6.57 -29.66 -8.75
N LEU A 35 -7.06 -30.01 -7.56
CA LEU A 35 -7.36 -29.04 -6.49
C LEU A 35 -6.11 -28.28 -6.02
N ILE A 36 -4.98 -28.96 -5.84
CA ILE A 36 -3.71 -28.33 -5.42
C ILE A 36 -3.23 -27.35 -6.50
N ILE A 37 -3.23 -27.78 -7.77
CA ILE A 37 -2.83 -26.93 -8.89
C ILE A 37 -3.79 -25.74 -9.06
N LEU A 38 -5.10 -25.94 -8.81
CA LEU A 38 -6.09 -24.86 -8.84
C LEU A 38 -5.77 -23.79 -7.79
N ALA A 39 -5.51 -24.21 -6.55
CA ALA A 39 -5.20 -23.31 -5.45
C ALA A 39 -3.94 -22.49 -5.75
N LEU A 40 -2.89 -23.11 -6.32
CA LEU A 40 -1.68 -22.42 -6.74
C LEU A 40 -1.96 -21.42 -7.88
N GLY A 41 -2.73 -21.81 -8.90
CA GLY A 41 -3.11 -20.93 -10.00
C GLY A 41 -3.92 -19.71 -9.54
N LEU A 42 -4.89 -19.93 -8.65
CA LEU A 42 -5.68 -18.85 -8.04
C LEU A 42 -4.83 -17.90 -7.19
N CYS A 43 -3.86 -18.43 -6.43
CA CYS A 43 -2.94 -17.60 -5.64
C CYS A 43 -2.09 -16.68 -6.53
N LEU A 44 -1.55 -17.22 -7.64
CA LEU A 44 -0.80 -16.44 -8.63
C LEU A 44 -1.67 -15.40 -9.34
N LEU A 45 -2.91 -15.75 -9.68
CA LEU A 45 -3.88 -14.81 -10.26
C LEU A 45 -4.18 -13.66 -9.30
N ILE A 46 -4.47 -13.95 -8.03
CA ILE A 46 -4.75 -12.91 -7.03
C ILE A 46 -3.53 -12.01 -6.81
N ASN A 47 -2.33 -12.58 -6.76
CA ASN A 47 -1.10 -11.80 -6.58
C ASN A 47 -0.74 -10.93 -7.79
N SER A 48 -1.24 -11.24 -8.99
CA SER A 48 -1.02 -10.40 -10.17
C SER A 48 -1.69 -9.01 -10.09
N PHE A 49 -2.66 -8.89 -9.18
CA PHE A 49 -3.47 -7.72 -8.94
C PHE A 49 -2.87 -6.88 -7.80
N ILE A 50 -1.98 -5.96 -8.14
CA ILE A 50 -1.28 -5.08 -7.19
C ILE A 50 -1.98 -3.72 -7.13
N THR A 51 -2.27 -3.24 -5.92
CA THR A 51 -2.64 -1.83 -5.70
C THR A 51 -1.46 -1.11 -5.08
N GLU A 52 -0.92 -0.09 -5.72
CA GLU A 52 0.20 0.69 -5.21
C GLU A 52 -0.31 1.99 -4.58
N LEU A 53 -0.27 2.13 -3.25
CA LEU A 53 -0.59 3.39 -2.59
C LEU A 53 0.54 4.39 -2.86
N LYS A 54 0.22 5.45 -3.60
CA LYS A 54 1.13 6.58 -3.83
C LYS A 54 1.02 7.56 -2.66
N VAL A 55 2.12 7.77 -1.94
CA VAL A 55 2.22 8.77 -0.88
C VAL A 55 3.03 9.97 -1.42
N ASP A 56 2.37 11.12 -1.53
CA ASP A 56 3.00 12.37 -1.93
C ASP A 56 3.64 13.04 -0.70
N THR A 57 4.97 13.13 -0.67
CA THR A 57 5.70 13.80 0.42
C THR A 57 5.84 15.30 0.11
N THR A 58 5.78 16.15 1.13
CA THR A 58 5.88 17.62 1.03
C THR A 58 7.20 18.11 0.41
N SER A 59 8.21 17.24 0.31
CA SER A 59 9.51 17.48 -0.34
C SER A 59 9.52 17.21 -1.86
N GLY A 60 8.39 16.83 -2.46
CA GLY A 60 8.28 16.51 -3.90
C GLY A 60 8.71 15.09 -4.26
N THR A 61 9.01 14.23 -3.29
CA THR A 61 9.41 12.83 -3.48
C THR A 61 8.21 11.87 -3.38
N TYR A 62 8.14 10.87 -4.25
CA TYR A 62 7.05 9.89 -4.29
C TYR A 62 7.48 8.56 -3.67
N TYR A 63 6.65 8.00 -2.78
CA TYR A 63 6.81 6.65 -2.27
C TYR A 63 5.62 5.78 -2.68
N TYR A 64 5.91 4.60 -3.22
CA TYR A 64 4.91 3.60 -3.63
C TYR A 64 4.93 2.44 -2.64
N ILE A 65 3.82 2.23 -1.94
CA ILE A 65 3.65 1.11 -1.02
C ILE A 65 2.73 0.08 -1.69
N PRO A 66 3.23 -1.13 -2.04
CA PRO A 66 2.42 -2.16 -2.67
C PRO A 66 1.47 -2.80 -1.65
N PHE A 67 0.19 -2.84 -1.98
CA PHE A 67 -0.90 -3.49 -1.27
C PHE A 67 -1.57 -4.54 -2.16
N ILE A 68 -2.04 -5.62 -1.55
CA ILE A 68 -2.87 -6.62 -2.24
C ILE A 68 -4.26 -6.01 -2.49
N ILE A 69 -4.85 -6.26 -3.65
CA ILE A 69 -6.09 -5.62 -4.12
C ILE A 69 -7.29 -5.71 -3.14
N PHE A 70 -7.36 -6.76 -2.33
CA PHE A 70 -8.43 -6.95 -1.35
C PHE A 70 -8.31 -6.07 -0.11
N GLU A 71 -7.18 -5.36 0.07
CA GLU A 71 -6.94 -4.52 1.24
C GLU A 71 -7.10 -3.02 0.94
N LYS A 72 -7.85 -2.64 -0.10
CA LYS A 72 -8.11 -1.21 -0.43
C LYS A 72 -8.61 -0.39 0.76
N ALA A 73 -9.43 -0.99 1.63
CA ALA A 73 -9.88 -0.36 2.88
C ALA A 73 -8.73 -0.11 3.86
N LYS A 74 -7.79 -1.05 4.00
CA LYS A 74 -6.61 -0.89 4.86
C LYS A 74 -5.60 0.09 4.26
N ALA A 75 -5.44 0.12 2.93
CA ALA A 75 -4.60 1.11 2.25
C ALA A 75 -5.13 2.54 2.47
N SER A 76 -6.45 2.74 2.35
CA SER A 76 -7.11 4.02 2.66
C SER A 76 -6.95 4.41 4.14
N GLN A 77 -7.09 3.44 5.05
CA GLN A 77 -6.88 3.67 6.48
C GLN A 77 -5.42 4.05 6.80
N ALA A 78 -4.46 3.40 6.14
CA ALA A 78 -3.04 3.74 6.26
C ALA A 78 -2.74 5.15 5.72
N GLU A 79 -3.33 5.54 4.58
CA GLU A 79 -3.22 6.90 4.04
C GLU A 79 -3.75 7.96 5.01
N GLN A 80 -4.91 7.71 5.63
CA GLN A 80 -5.49 8.59 6.65
C GLN A 80 -4.61 8.69 7.90
N MET A 81 -4.06 7.56 8.37
CA MET A 81 -3.14 7.55 9.51
C MET A 81 -1.85 8.32 9.20
N ILE A 82 -1.22 8.08 8.04
CA ILE A 82 -0.01 8.79 7.62
C ILE A 82 -0.28 10.29 7.52
N SER A 83 -1.38 10.68 6.87
CA SER A 83 -1.76 12.09 6.73
C SER A 83 -2.01 12.77 8.08
N SER A 84 -2.67 12.08 9.02
CA SER A 84 -2.91 12.63 10.37
C SER A 84 -1.63 12.77 11.19
N ILE A 85 -0.68 11.82 11.09
CA ILE A 85 0.63 11.90 11.74
C ILE A 85 1.42 13.09 11.18
N ILE A 86 1.45 13.25 9.86
CA ILE A 86 2.13 14.37 9.20
C ILE A 86 1.51 15.69 9.64
N ALA A 87 0.18 15.81 9.61
CA ALA A 87 -0.53 17.01 10.03
C ALA A 87 -0.25 17.39 11.50
N ASN A 88 -0.25 16.41 12.41
CA ASN A 88 0.07 16.63 13.82
C ASN A 88 1.50 17.12 14.02
N ARG A 89 2.48 16.54 13.31
CA ARG A 89 3.88 16.99 13.35
C ARG A 89 4.05 18.40 12.78
N LEU A 90 3.32 18.73 11.71
CA LEU A 90 3.33 20.06 11.12
C LEU A 90 2.78 21.10 12.10
N ASN A 91 1.67 20.78 12.77
CA ASN A 91 1.03 21.65 13.76
C ASN A 91 1.94 21.88 14.97
N ASP A 92 2.57 20.84 15.50
CA ASP A 92 3.51 20.93 16.64
C ASP A 92 4.74 21.79 16.29
N THR A 93 5.31 21.61 15.10
CA THR A 93 6.44 22.42 14.62
C THR A 93 6.05 23.89 14.44
N ASN A 94 4.86 24.15 13.89
CA ASN A 94 4.36 25.51 13.69
C ASN A 94 4.11 26.20 15.03
N ASN A 95 3.44 25.53 15.97
CA ASN A 95 3.17 26.08 17.30
C ASN A 95 4.48 26.38 18.06
N ARG A 96 5.48 25.49 17.95
CA ARG A 96 6.79 25.71 18.53
C ARG A 96 7.53 26.90 17.91
N GLN A 97 7.56 27.01 16.57
CA GLN A 97 8.18 28.17 15.91
C GLN A 97 7.52 29.50 16.31
N VAL A 98 6.19 29.54 16.37
CA VAL A 98 5.45 30.75 16.78
C VAL A 98 5.73 31.10 18.26
N SER A 99 5.78 30.10 19.13
CA SER A 99 6.09 30.30 20.55
C SER A 99 7.55 30.75 20.79
N GLU A 100 8.51 30.18 20.07
CA GLU A 100 9.92 30.60 20.11
C GLU A 100 10.10 32.03 19.57
N ALA A 101 9.45 32.36 18.44
CA ALA A 101 9.52 33.70 17.85
C ALA A 101 8.92 34.78 18.75
N SER A 102 7.76 34.51 19.35
CA SER A 102 7.11 35.43 20.29
C SER A 102 7.92 35.61 21.57
N THR A 103 8.49 34.53 22.11
CA THR A 103 9.36 34.60 23.31
C THR A 103 10.63 35.39 23.03
N ASN A 104 11.29 35.17 21.90
CA ASN A 104 12.49 35.92 21.51
C ASN A 104 12.20 37.41 21.32
N ALA A 105 11.07 37.76 20.69
CA ALA A 105 10.66 39.15 20.53
C ALA A 105 10.43 39.87 21.87
N ILE A 106 9.87 39.17 22.87
CA ILE A 106 9.70 39.70 24.23
C ILE A 106 11.07 39.88 24.92
N VAL A 107 11.96 38.90 24.80
CA VAL A 107 13.31 38.95 25.40
C VAL A 107 14.13 40.10 24.82
N ASP A 108 14.08 40.31 23.50
CA ASP A 108 14.79 41.40 22.84
C ASP A 108 14.23 42.78 23.28
N ALA A 109 12.91 42.91 23.43
CA ALA A 109 12.29 44.14 23.94
C ALA A 109 12.66 44.45 25.40
N ILE A 110 12.97 43.43 26.21
CA ILE A 110 13.48 43.59 27.57
C ILE A 110 14.96 43.99 27.56
N LYS A 111 15.77 43.40 26.67
CA LYS A 111 17.20 43.72 26.55
C LYS A 111 17.47 45.08 25.90
N SER A 112 16.54 45.60 25.10
CA SER A 112 16.63 46.91 24.46
C SER A 112 16.14 48.07 25.35
N LYS A 113 15.91 47.81 26.64
CA LYS A 113 15.64 48.80 27.69
C LYS A 113 16.86 48.94 28.59
#